data_AF-A0A821LU77-F1
#
_entry.id   AF-A0A821LU77-F1
#
_cell.length_a   1.000
_cell.length_b   1.000
_cell.length_c   1.000
_cell.angle_alpha   90.00
_cell.angle_beta   90.00
_cell.angle_gamma   90.00
#
_symmetry.space_group_name_H-M   'P 1'
#
loop_
_entity.id
_entity.type
_entity.pdbx_description
1 polymer ?
#
loop_
_entity_poly.entity_id
_entity_poly.type
_entity_poly.pdbx_seq_one_letter_code
_entity_poly.pdbx_strand_id
1 'polypeptide(L)'
;MVSNHLRTKWSLIDEISGKSTSYNTSKIKRKDGTKINSTNELMHEWKAYFEELLSAKTNINPNNQAIPPAPEDLQINQGPITINEVEQAINQLKDGKSPGIDHSITPE
;
A
#
# COMPACT_ATOMS: atom_id res chain seq x y z
N MET A 1 -18.03 9.55 5.83
CA MET A 1 -18.42 9.83 4.42
C MET A 1 -17.90 11.20 4.02
N VAL A 2 -16.62 11.32 3.70
CA VAL A 2 -15.99 12.61 3.34
C VAL A 2 -15.19 12.42 2.06
N SER A 3 -15.21 13.45 1.20
CA SER A 3 -14.33 13.67 0.04
C SER A 3 -14.83 13.28 -1.36
N ASN A 4 -16.11 13.52 -1.67
CA ASN A 4 -16.52 13.70 -3.08
C ASN A 4 -16.21 15.11 -3.62
N HIS A 5 -16.24 16.14 -2.76
CA HIS A 5 -16.06 17.54 -3.18
C HIS A 5 -14.68 17.82 -3.80
N LEU A 6 -13.63 17.21 -3.24
CA LEU A 6 -12.27 17.40 -3.73
C LEU A 6 -12.10 16.76 -5.12
N ARG A 7 -12.74 15.62 -5.37
CA ARG A 7 -12.76 14.96 -6.69
C ARG A 7 -13.44 15.83 -7.74
N THR A 8 -14.56 16.45 -7.40
CA THR A 8 -15.28 17.37 -8.29
C THR A 8 -14.46 18.61 -8.62
N LYS A 9 -13.79 19.20 -7.60
CA LYS A 9 -12.91 20.35 -7.79
C LYS A 9 -11.74 20.03 -8.74
N TRP A 10 -11.06 18.91 -8.53
CA TRP A 10 -9.95 18.50 -9.39
C TRP A 10 -10.38 18.19 -10.82
N SER A 11 -11.55 17.55 -11.01
CA SER A 11 -12.10 17.27 -12.34
C SER A 11 -12.33 18.55 -13.17
N LEU A 12 -12.86 19.61 -12.54
CA LEU A 12 -13.09 20.90 -13.20
C LEU A 12 -11.77 21.60 -13.57
N ILE A 13 -10.76 21.51 -12.69
CA ILE A 13 -9.43 22.07 -12.95
C ILE A 13 -8.76 21.35 -14.13
N ASP A 14 -8.87 20.03 -14.19
CA ASP A 14 -8.33 19.21 -15.29
C ASP A 14 -9.00 19.53 -16.63
N GLU A 15 -10.33 19.75 -16.63
CA GLU A 15 -11.10 20.15 -17.81
C GLU A 15 -10.68 21.54 -18.33
N ILE A 16 -10.60 22.54 -17.45
CA ILE A 16 -10.22 23.91 -17.81
C ILE A 16 -8.75 23.98 -18.26
N SER A 17 -7.88 23.19 -17.62
CA SER A 17 -6.45 23.16 -17.97
C SER A 17 -6.11 22.32 -19.20
N GLY A 18 -7.11 21.66 -19.80
CA GLY A 18 -6.92 20.74 -20.94
C GLY A 18 -6.13 19.47 -20.57
N LYS A 19 -5.87 19.25 -19.28
CA LYS A 19 -5.17 18.06 -18.76
C LYS A 19 -6.21 16.97 -18.53
N SER A 20 -6.63 16.29 -19.60
CA SER A 20 -7.32 15.02 -19.40
C SER A 20 -6.30 14.01 -18.89
N THR A 21 -6.40 13.67 -17.61
CA THR A 21 -5.68 12.55 -17.02
C THR A 21 -6.20 11.27 -17.65
N SER A 22 -5.75 10.98 -18.88
CA SER A 22 -6.02 9.71 -19.56
C SER A 22 -5.51 8.61 -18.64
N TYR A 23 -6.45 7.86 -18.07
CA TYR A 23 -6.13 6.74 -17.21
C TYR A 23 -5.26 5.78 -18.03
N ASN A 24 -4.08 5.51 -17.50
CA ASN A 24 -2.91 4.93 -18.17
C ASN A 24 -3.08 3.45 -18.57
N THR A 25 -4.19 3.04 -19.19
CA THR A 25 -4.29 1.72 -19.85
C THR A 25 -3.19 1.58 -20.92
N SER A 26 -2.88 2.69 -21.59
CA SER A 26 -1.87 2.80 -22.64
C SER A 26 -0.40 2.71 -22.18
N LYS A 27 -0.11 2.71 -20.86
CA LYS A 27 1.25 2.47 -20.33
C LYS A 27 1.52 1.02 -19.96
N ILE A 28 0.48 0.19 -19.84
CA ILE A 28 0.62 -1.19 -19.43
C ILE A 28 0.83 -2.05 -20.69
N LYS A 29 1.89 -2.85 -20.65
CA LYS A 29 2.24 -3.79 -21.71
C LYS A 29 2.04 -5.22 -21.20
N ARG A 30 1.65 -6.11 -22.09
CA ARG A 30 1.66 -7.55 -21.87
C ARG A 30 3.10 -8.05 -21.70
N LYS A 31 3.24 -9.32 -21.29
CA LYS A 31 4.54 -10.01 -21.18
C LYS A 31 5.32 -10.07 -22.50
N ASP A 32 4.63 -10.04 -23.64
CA ASP A 32 5.21 -10.02 -24.99
C ASP A 32 5.59 -8.60 -25.45
N GLY A 33 5.41 -7.58 -24.61
CA GLY A 33 5.71 -6.18 -24.91
C GLY A 33 4.63 -5.47 -25.72
N THR A 34 3.52 -6.13 -26.07
CA THR A 34 2.40 -5.50 -26.78
C THR A 34 1.62 -4.57 -25.84
N LYS A 35 1.11 -3.47 -26.39
CA LYS A 35 0.28 -2.52 -25.62
C LYS A 35 -1.12 -3.10 -25.42
N ILE A 36 -1.68 -2.85 -24.24
CA ILE A 36 -3.06 -3.19 -23.91
C ILE A 36 -3.93 -1.97 -24.18
N ASN A 37 -4.92 -2.11 -25.06
CA ASN A 37 -5.72 -0.97 -25.55
C ASN A 37 -7.08 -0.84 -24.85
N SER A 38 -7.50 -1.84 -24.08
CA SER A 38 -8.81 -1.89 -23.42
C SER A 38 -8.71 -2.33 -21.96
N THR A 39 -9.55 -1.77 -21.10
CA THR A 39 -9.67 -2.16 -19.69
C THR A 39 -10.07 -3.62 -19.53
N ASN A 40 -10.90 -4.15 -20.44
CA ASN A 40 -11.33 -5.56 -20.39
C ASN A 40 -10.16 -6.51 -20.69
N GLU A 41 -9.33 -6.18 -21.68
CA GLU A 41 -8.12 -6.93 -21.99
C GLU A 41 -7.12 -6.87 -20.83
N LEU A 42 -6.97 -5.69 -20.21
CA LEU A 42 -6.12 -5.53 -19.03
C LEU A 42 -6.58 -6.43 -17.89
N MET A 43 -7.89 -6.45 -17.60
CA MET A 43 -8.44 -7.26 -16.52
C MET A 43 -8.22 -8.77 -16.78
N HIS A 44 -8.37 -9.21 -18.04
CA HIS A 44 -8.11 -10.60 -18.41
C HIS A 44 -6.63 -10.98 -18.23
N GLU A 45 -5.70 -10.13 -18.67
CA GLU A 45 -4.26 -10.34 -18.48
C GLU A 45 -3.88 -10.39 -16.99
N TRP A 46 -4.44 -9.47 -16.19
CA TRP A 46 -4.21 -9.46 -14.75
C TRP A 46 -4.73 -10.74 -14.10
N LYS A 47 -5.93 -11.18 -14.46
CA LYS A 47 -6.51 -12.42 -13.95
C LYS A 47 -5.60 -13.62 -14.26
N ALA A 48 -5.19 -13.79 -15.51
CA ALA A 48 -4.32 -14.90 -15.92
C ALA A 48 -2.97 -14.87 -15.18
N TYR A 49 -2.33 -13.70 -15.08
CA TYR A 49 -1.07 -13.53 -14.36
C TYR A 49 -1.18 -13.90 -12.88
N PHE A 50 -2.22 -13.43 -12.19
CA PHE A 50 -2.42 -13.72 -10.78
C PHE A 50 -2.83 -15.18 -10.54
N GLU A 51 -3.61 -15.79 -11.43
CA GLU A 51 -3.93 -17.22 -11.35
C GLU A 51 -2.66 -18.09 -11.46
N GLU A 52 -1.74 -17.79 -12.40
CA GLU A 52 -0.44 -18.46 -12.52
C GLU A 52 0.43 -18.24 -11.27
N LEU A 53 0.56 -16.99 -10.81
CA LEU A 53 1.37 -16.64 -9.64
C LEU A 53 0.87 -17.33 -8.36
N LEU A 54 -0.44 -17.38 -8.16
CA LEU A 54 -1.06 -17.95 -6.96
C LEU A 54 -1.14 -19.48 -7.04
N SER A 55 -1.39 -20.07 -8.22
CA SER A 55 -1.35 -21.52 -8.39
C SER A 55 0.05 -22.09 -8.16
N ALA A 56 1.10 -21.39 -8.60
CA ALA A 56 2.49 -21.76 -8.30
C ALA A 56 2.78 -21.79 -6.79
N LYS A 57 2.23 -20.85 -6.02
CA LYS A 57 2.35 -20.83 -4.55
C LYS A 57 1.50 -21.91 -3.88
N THR A 58 0.37 -22.27 -4.47
CA THR A 58 -0.57 -23.25 -3.91
C THR A 58 -0.09 -24.70 -4.05
N ASN A 59 0.86 -24.99 -4.94
CA ASN A 59 1.50 -26.31 -5.03
C ASN A 59 2.45 -26.61 -3.84
N ILE A 60 2.61 -25.66 -2.92
CA ILE A 60 3.30 -25.90 -1.66
C ILE A 60 2.28 -26.56 -0.72
N ASN A 61 2.50 -27.86 -0.41
CA ASN A 61 1.66 -28.63 0.51
C ASN A 61 1.36 -27.78 1.77
N PRO A 62 0.09 -27.60 2.19
CA PRO A 62 -0.26 -26.84 3.38
C PRO A 62 0.47 -27.33 4.64
N ASN A 63 0.85 -28.61 4.69
CA ASN A 63 1.60 -29.19 5.79
C ASN A 63 3.07 -28.72 5.86
N ASN A 64 3.61 -28.19 4.76
CA ASN A 64 4.96 -27.61 4.70
C ASN A 64 4.97 -26.10 5.00
N GLN A 65 3.80 -25.48 5.24
CA GLN A 65 3.65 -24.07 5.59
C GLN A 65 3.29 -23.87 7.08
N ALA A 66 3.48 -24.88 7.92
CA ALA A 66 3.34 -24.71 9.36
C ALA A 66 4.45 -23.76 9.85
N ILE A 67 4.08 -22.49 10.05
CA ILE A 67 4.92 -21.54 10.78
C ILE A 67 5.10 -22.16 12.17
N PRO A 68 6.33 -22.46 12.61
CA PRO A 68 6.53 -22.99 13.94
C PRO A 68 5.92 -21.99 14.93
N PRO A 69 5.18 -22.44 15.94
CA PRO A 69 4.63 -21.54 16.94
C PRO A 69 5.76 -20.71 17.52
N ALA A 70 5.46 -19.45 17.86
CA ALA A 70 6.42 -18.63 18.57
C ALA A 70 6.88 -19.41 19.83
N PRO A 71 8.19 -19.43 20.14
CA PRO A 71 8.68 -20.15 21.31
C PRO A 71 8.13 -19.59 22.62
N GLU A 72 7.62 -18.35 22.61
CA GLU A 72 7.01 -17.69 23.75
C GLU A 72 5.80 -16.87 23.30
N ASP A 73 4.69 -16.98 24.03
CA ASP A 73 3.53 -16.13 23.83
C ASP A 73 3.83 -14.74 24.41
N LEU A 74 3.74 -13.71 23.57
CA LEU A 74 3.83 -12.34 24.03
C LEU A 74 2.59 -12.02 24.88
N GLN A 75 2.80 -11.47 26.08
CA GLN A 75 1.73 -10.94 26.93
C GLN A 75 1.21 -9.60 26.39
N ILE A 76 0.67 -9.62 25.16
CA ILE A 76 0.06 -8.47 24.50
C ILE A 76 -1.46 -8.63 24.48
N ASN A 77 -2.16 -7.51 24.61
CA ASN A 77 -3.61 -7.48 24.48
C ASN A 77 -4.00 -7.79 23.02
N GLN A 78 -4.61 -8.95 22.78
CA GLN A 78 -5.15 -9.35 21.46
C GLN A 78 -6.61 -8.90 21.25
N GLY A 79 -7.16 -8.14 22.19
CA GLY A 79 -8.51 -7.59 22.12
C GLY A 79 -8.67 -6.47 21.08
N PRO A 80 -9.89 -5.94 20.91
CA PRO A 80 -10.12 -4.78 20.06
C PRO A 80 -9.35 -3.56 20.57
N ILE A 81 -8.74 -2.82 19.64
CA ILE A 81 -7.97 -1.61 19.95
C ILE A 81 -8.88 -0.56 20.58
N THR A 82 -8.48 -0.07 21.74
CA THR A 82 -9.18 1.00 22.46
C THR A 82 -8.58 2.37 22.16
N ILE A 83 -9.38 3.43 22.29
CA ILE A 83 -8.92 4.81 22.08
C ILE A 83 -7.79 5.17 23.05
N ASN A 84 -7.90 4.71 24.31
CA ASN A 84 -6.88 4.95 25.33
C ASN A 84 -5.53 4.31 24.99
N GLU A 85 -5.52 3.09 24.44
CA GLU A 85 -4.30 2.44 23.96
C GLU A 85 -3.65 3.25 22.82
N VAL A 86 -4.45 3.81 21.91
CA VAL A 86 -3.95 4.66 20.82
C VAL A 86 -3.34 5.95 21.36
N GLU A 87 -4.01 6.62 22.30
CA GLU A 87 -3.49 7.84 22.93
C GLU A 87 -2.18 7.57 23.69
N GLN A 88 -2.12 6.48 24.44
CA GLN A 88 -0.91 6.06 25.15
C GLN A 88 0.24 5.74 24.19
N ALA A 89 -0.03 5.02 23.09
CA ALA A 89 0.98 4.73 22.08
C ALA A 89 1.52 6.01 21.41
N ILE A 90 0.64 6.99 21.12
CA ILE A 90 1.04 8.29 20.56
C ILE A 90 1.95 9.04 21.54
N ASN A 91 1.62 9.03 22.84
CA ASN A 91 2.44 9.69 23.85
C ASN A 91 3.80 9.00 24.00
N GLN A 92 3.84 7.67 24.07
CA GLN A 92 5.10 6.91 24.10
C GLN A 92 5.97 7.16 22.87
N LEU A 93 5.38 7.30 21.68
CA LEU A 93 6.11 7.63 20.45
C LEU A 93 6.66 9.06 20.42
N LYS A 94 6.12 9.96 21.26
CA LYS A 94 6.54 11.35 21.39
C LYS A 94 7.53 11.56 22.54
N ASP A 95 7.45 10.73 23.58
CA ASP A 95 8.29 10.80 24.77
C ASP A 95 9.64 10.10 24.53
N GLY A 96 10.65 10.88 24.16
CA GLY A 96 12.03 10.36 24.03
C GLY A 96 12.58 10.29 22.61
N LYS A 97 12.00 11.01 21.64
CA LYS A 97 12.75 11.36 20.43
C LYS A 97 13.95 12.22 20.85
N SER A 98 15.14 11.64 20.80
CA SER A 98 16.38 12.39 20.97
C SER A 98 16.40 13.46 19.87
N PRO A 99 16.45 14.76 20.18
CA PRO A 99 16.85 15.73 19.18
C PRO A 99 18.27 15.32 18.82
N GLY A 100 18.45 14.71 17.65
CA GLY A 100 19.77 14.30 17.21
C GLY A 100 20.75 15.45 17.43
N ILE A 101 21.96 15.15 17.88
CA ILE A 101 23.00 16.16 18.13
C ILE A 101 23.13 16.99 16.86
N ASP A 102 22.63 18.22 16.88
CA ASP A 102 22.82 19.18 15.80
C ASP A 102 24.26 19.66 15.94
N HIS A 103 25.14 19.02 15.18
CA HIS A 103 26.54 19.42 15.09
C HIS A 103 26.53 20.77 14.38
N SER A 104 26.57 21.83 15.17
CA SER A 104 26.78 23.20 14.71
C SER A 104 28.10 23.24 13.94
N ILE A 105 27.98 23.21 12.61
CA ILE A 105 29.10 23.40 11.70
C ILE A 105 29.48 24.89 11.83
N THR A 106 30.46 25.21 12.66
CA THR A 106 31.08 26.53 12.67
C THR A 106 31.99 26.65 11.45
N PRO A 107 31.81 27.67 10.58
CA PRO A 107 32.79 27.96 9.54
C PRO A 107 33.99 28.66 10.19
N GLU A 108 35.18 28.07 10.09
CA GLU A 108 36.46 28.80 10.19
C GLU A 108 36.61 29.81 9.04
#